data_AF-A0A0P7JZ44-F1
#
_entry.id   AF-A0A0P7JZ44-F1
#
_cell.length_a   1.000
_cell.length_b   1.000
_cell.length_c   1.000
_cell.angle_alpha   90.00
_cell.angle_beta   90.00
_cell.angle_gamma   90.00
#
_symmetry.space_group_name_H-M   'P 1'
#
loop_
_entity.id
_entity.type
_entity.pdbx_description
1 polymer ?
#
loop_
_entity_poly.entity_id
_entity_poly.type
_entity_poly.pdbx_seq_one_letter_code
_entity_poly.pdbx_strand_id
1 'polypeptide(L)'
;MKLRKIISLEYVIAFIITVFFYRHLDFSWLPFVLLLLLPDITMVGYLINSKTGALFYNIGHSFVLPAILLVIGFMLSTPPLLMVALIWLAHIFLDRALGYGLKYEEAFSKTHLQQIA
;
A
#
# COMPACT_ATOMS: atom_id res chain seq x y z
N MET A 1 -9.24 -23.29 -6.28
CA MET A 1 -8.58 -22.04 -6.74
C MET A 1 -7.09 -22.12 -6.39
N LYS A 2 -6.17 -21.66 -7.25
CA LYS A 2 -4.74 -21.59 -6.89
C LYS A 2 -4.56 -20.58 -5.74
N LEU A 3 -3.70 -20.85 -4.75
CA LEU A 3 -3.48 -20.00 -3.57
C LEU A 3 -3.28 -18.52 -3.92
N ARG A 4 -2.47 -18.21 -4.95
CA ARG A 4 -2.25 -16.83 -5.42
C ARG A 4 -3.53 -16.10 -5.83
N LYS A 5 -4.52 -16.81 -6.41
CA LYS A 5 -5.81 -16.20 -6.77
C LYS A 5 -6.65 -15.88 -5.53
N ILE A 6 -6.54 -16.69 -4.47
CA ILE A 6 -7.21 -16.43 -3.19
C ILE A 6 -6.63 -15.17 -2.57
N ILE A 7 -5.30 -15.10 -2.45
CA ILE A 7 -4.58 -13.92 -1.93
C ILE A 7 -4.91 -12.66 -2.74
N SER A 8 -4.87 -12.75 -4.07
CA SER A 8 -5.23 -11.63 -4.93
C SER A 8 -6.67 -11.15 -4.66
N LEU A 9 -7.63 -12.08 -4.52
CA LEU A 9 -9.02 -11.75 -4.22
C LEU A 9 -9.18 -11.10 -2.84
N GLU A 10 -8.48 -11.58 -1.81
CA GLU A 10 -8.47 -10.96 -0.47
C GLU A 10 -8.05 -9.50 -0.54
N TYR A 11 -6.98 -9.20 -1.29
CA TYR A 11 -6.49 -7.84 -1.44
C TYR A 11 -7.35 -6.97 -2.36
N VAL A 12 -8.00 -7.53 -3.39
CA VAL A 12 -9.03 -6.82 -4.16
C VAL A 12 -10.19 -6.41 -3.25
N ILE A 13 -10.65 -7.31 -2.38
CA ILE A 13 -11.72 -7.00 -1.43
C ILE A 13 -11.27 -5.92 -0.44
N ALA A 14 -10.05 -6.02 0.10
CA ALA A 14 -9.50 -5.00 1.00
C ALA A 14 -9.37 -3.62 0.32
N PHE A 15 -8.93 -3.58 -0.94
CA PHE A 15 -8.91 -2.36 -1.75
C PHE A 15 -10.31 -1.75 -1.89
N ILE A 16 -11.31 -2.57 -2.29
CA ILE A 16 -12.70 -2.12 -2.46
C ILE A 16 -13.27 -1.57 -1.14
N ILE A 17 -13.01 -2.23 -0.01
CA ILE A 17 -13.43 -1.75 1.32
C ILE A 17 -12.82 -0.38 1.62
N THR A 18 -11.54 -0.20 1.31
CA THR A 18 -10.84 1.07 1.55
C THR A 18 -11.42 2.19 0.70
N VAL A 19 -11.69 1.92 -0.58
CA VAL A 19 -12.35 2.87 -1.50
C VAL A 19 -13.78 3.18 -1.05
N PHE A 20 -14.53 2.19 -0.56
CA PHE A 20 -15.86 2.37 0.00
C PHE A 20 -15.84 3.36 1.17
N PHE A 21 -14.95 3.17 2.15
CA PHE A 21 -14.82 4.09 3.29
C PHE A 21 -14.36 5.48 2.85
N TYR A 22 -13.42 5.58 1.91
CA TYR A 22 -12.98 6.85 1.34
C TYR A 22 -14.16 7.65 0.76
N ARG A 23 -15.01 6.97 -0.02
CA ARG A 23 -16.22 7.56 -0.59
C ARG A 23 -17.26 7.89 0.48
N HIS A 24 -17.45 7.03 1.47
CA HIS A 24 -18.42 7.22 2.55
C HIS A 24 -18.09 8.42 3.43
N LEU A 25 -16.80 8.74 3.60
CA LEU A 25 -16.32 9.95 4.29
C LEU A 25 -16.35 11.22 3.42
N ASP A 26 -16.95 11.15 2.22
CA ASP A 26 -17.11 12.26 1.27
C ASP A 26 -15.79 12.98 0.91
N PHE A 27 -14.66 12.25 0.90
CA PHE A 27 -13.38 12.80 0.47
C PHE A 27 -13.32 13.02 -1.04
N SER A 28 -12.60 14.07 -1.46
CA SER A 28 -12.41 14.42 -2.87
C SER A 28 -11.56 13.36 -3.59
N TRP A 29 -11.98 12.96 -4.79
CA TRP A 29 -11.23 11.98 -5.59
C TRP A 29 -9.90 12.50 -6.14
N LEU A 30 -9.70 13.82 -6.21
CA LEU A 30 -8.47 14.39 -6.77
C LEU A 30 -7.23 14.02 -5.92
N PRO A 31 -7.22 14.25 -4.58
CA PRO A 31 -6.18 13.71 -3.71
C PRO A 31 -6.01 12.20 -3.82
N PHE A 32 -7.10 11.44 -3.93
CA PHE A 32 -7.03 9.99 -4.08
C PHE A 32 -6.17 9.59 -5.28
N VAL A 33 -6.49 10.10 -6.46
CA VAL A 33 -5.78 9.75 -7.70
C VAL A 33 -4.32 10.25 -7.66
N LEU A 34 -4.08 11.47 -7.17
CA LEU A 34 -2.73 12.05 -7.14
C LEU A 34 -1.81 11.36 -6.15
N LEU A 35 -2.32 11.00 -4.98
CA LEU A 35 -1.51 10.45 -3.89
C LEU A 35 -1.46 8.92 -3.90
N LEU A 36 -2.27 8.24 -4.72
CA LEU A 36 -2.28 6.78 -4.80
C LEU A 36 -0.88 6.25 -5.08
N LEU A 37 -0.15 6.82 -6.05
CA LEU A 37 1.21 6.39 -6.42
C LEU A 37 2.32 7.02 -5.58
N LEU A 38 1.98 7.85 -4.58
CA LEU A 38 2.99 8.51 -3.75
C LEU A 38 3.93 7.53 -3.01
N PRO A 39 3.45 6.38 -2.48
CA PRO A 39 4.34 5.43 -1.82
C PRO A 39 5.43 4.85 -2.75
N ASP A 40 5.21 4.83 -4.07
CA ASP A 40 6.19 4.30 -5.03
C ASP A 40 7.46 5.15 -5.13
N ILE A 41 7.41 6.42 -4.69
CA ILE A 41 8.62 7.27 -4.58
C ILE A 41 9.68 6.60 -3.69
N THR A 42 9.27 5.76 -2.73
CA THR A 42 10.20 5.02 -1.87
C THR A 42 11.09 4.03 -2.63
N MET A 43 10.75 3.69 -3.88
CA MET A 43 11.63 2.91 -4.77
C MET A 43 12.94 3.64 -5.13
N VAL A 44 13.04 4.95 -4.92
CA VAL A 44 14.27 5.73 -5.19
C VAL A 44 15.50 5.16 -4.47
N GLY A 45 15.32 4.46 -3.35
CA GLY A 45 16.41 3.79 -2.64
C GLY A 45 17.15 2.74 -3.50
N TYR A 46 16.50 2.18 -4.52
CA TYR A 46 17.12 1.24 -5.46
C TYR A 46 18.17 1.90 -6.37
N LEU A 47 18.22 3.23 -6.45
CA LEU A 47 19.30 3.95 -7.13
C LEU A 47 20.66 3.78 -6.42
N ILE A 48 20.65 3.44 -5.13
CA ILE A 48 21.87 3.25 -4.33
C ILE A 48 22.32 1.78 -4.40
N ASN A 49 21.46 0.85 -3.97
CA ASN A 49 21.66 -0.61 -4.07
C ASN A 49 20.37 -1.36 -3.69
N SER A 50 20.33 -2.68 -3.90
CA SER A 50 19.17 -3.53 -3.60
C SER A 50 18.74 -3.54 -2.14
N LYS A 51 19.70 -3.48 -1.20
CA LYS A 51 19.41 -3.51 0.24
C LYS A 51 18.75 -2.20 0.70
N THR A 52 19.34 -1.07 0.34
CA THR A 52 18.77 0.25 0.61
C THR A 52 17.42 0.43 -0.07
N GLY A 53 17.29 -0.02 -1.32
CA GLY A 53 16.02 -0.03 -2.04
C GLY A 53 14.93 -0.84 -1.35
N ALA A 54 15.24 -2.09 -0.96
CA ALA A 54 14.29 -2.94 -0.26
C ALA A 54 13.85 -2.34 1.08
N LEU A 55 14.77 -1.73 1.84
CA LEU A 55 14.45 -1.06 3.10
C LEU A 55 13.45 0.08 2.90
N PHE A 56 13.75 1.06 2.04
CA PHE A 56 12.87 2.20 1.80
C PHE A 56 11.53 1.78 1.21
N TYR A 57 11.55 0.89 0.22
CA TYR A 57 10.32 0.35 -0.37
C TYR A 57 9.44 -0.32 0.69
N ASN A 58 10.02 -1.17 1.54
CA ASN A 58 9.26 -1.88 2.57
C ASN A 58 8.68 -0.94 3.62
N ILE A 59 9.36 0.17 3.96
CA ILE A 59 8.80 1.21 4.82
C ILE A 59 7.57 1.84 4.14
N GLY A 60 7.67 2.18 2.86
CA GLY A 60 6.56 2.74 2.08
C GLY A 60 5.40 1.79 1.83
N HIS A 61 5.65 0.47 1.83
CA HIS A 61 4.67 -0.55 1.47
C HIS A 61 4.29 -1.49 2.62
N SER A 62 4.67 -1.12 3.85
CA SER A 62 4.23 -1.79 5.07
C SER A 62 2.89 -1.23 5.51
N PHE A 63 1.98 -2.12 5.92
CA PHE A 63 0.67 -1.73 6.46
C PHE A 63 0.77 -1.04 7.83
N VAL A 64 1.90 -1.19 8.54
CA VAL A 64 2.07 -0.73 9.92
C VAL A 64 1.82 0.78 10.05
N LEU A 65 2.50 1.58 9.22
CA LEU A 65 2.40 3.04 9.28
C LEU A 65 1.00 3.55 8.93
N PRO A 66 0.38 3.19 7.79
CA PRO A 66 -0.95 3.68 7.47
C PRO A 66 -2.04 3.11 8.38
N ALA A 67 -1.89 1.91 8.95
CA ALA A 67 -2.82 1.40 9.96
C ALA A 67 -2.77 2.22 11.26
N ILE A 68 -1.57 2.55 11.75
CA ILE A 68 -1.42 3.44 12.91
C ILE A 68 -2.03 4.82 12.61
N LEU A 69 -1.77 5.36 11.41
CA LEU A 69 -2.30 6.65 11.00
C LEU A 69 -3.83 6.65 10.91
N LEU A 70 -4.43 5.55 10.45
CA LEU A 70 -5.88 5.36 10.41
C LEU A 70 -6.48 5.42 11.81
N VAL A 71 -5.88 4.69 12.77
CA VAL A 71 -6.34 4.67 14.18
C VAL A 71 -6.22 6.07 14.80
N ILE A 72 -5.08 6.74 14.62
CA ILE A 72 -4.87 8.10 15.14
C ILE A 72 -5.87 9.08 14.51
N GLY A 73 -6.04 9.02 13.19
CA GLY A 73 -6.99 9.89 12.47
C GLY A 73 -8.43 9.70 12.94
N PHE A 74 -8.81 8.47 13.28
CA PHE A 74 -10.12 8.17 13.84
C PHE A 74 -10.27 8.69 15.28
N MET A 75 -9.31 8.37 16.16
CA MET A 75 -9.33 8.80 17.57
C MET A 75 -9.35 10.33 17.72
N LEU A 76 -8.58 11.03 16.87
CA LEU A 76 -8.48 12.48 16.88
C LEU A 76 -9.49 13.17 15.96
N SER A 77 -10.40 12.41 15.32
CA SER A 77 -11.38 12.93 14.37
C SER A 77 -10.77 13.89 13.33
N THR A 78 -9.63 13.51 12.75
CA THR A 78 -8.82 14.37 11.87
C THR A 78 -8.97 13.92 10.41
N PRO A 79 -9.82 14.58 9.60
CA PRO A 79 -10.14 14.12 8.24
C PRO A 79 -8.91 13.98 7.31
N PRO A 80 -7.93 14.91 7.31
CA PRO A 80 -6.73 14.75 6.49
C PRO A 80 -5.92 13.48 6.81
N LEU A 81 -5.81 13.09 8.08
CA LEU A 81 -5.09 11.88 8.47
C LEU A 81 -5.81 10.61 8.00
N LEU A 82 -7.15 10.58 8.15
CA LEU A 82 -7.97 9.50 7.63
C LEU A 82 -7.86 9.38 6.11
N MET A 83 -7.91 10.51 5.41
CA MET A 83 -7.77 10.57 3.95
C MET A 83 -6.43 9.98 3.50
N VAL A 84 -5.31 10.43 4.08
CA VAL A 84 -3.97 9.92 3.75
C VAL A 84 -3.84 8.43 4.10
N ALA A 85 -4.31 8.02 5.27
CA ALA A 85 -4.24 6.62 5.69
C ALA A 85 -5.01 5.69 4.75
N LEU A 86 -6.22 6.08 4.33
CA LEU A 86 -7.03 5.29 3.40
C LEU A 86 -6.42 5.23 2.00
N ILE A 87 -5.89 6.34 1.46
CA ILE A 87 -5.21 6.33 0.16
C ILE A 87 -3.98 5.41 0.20
N TRP A 88 -3.20 5.50 1.28
CA TRP A 88 -2.00 4.68 1.44
C TRP A 88 -2.34 3.19 1.58
N LEU A 89 -3.35 2.83 2.38
CA LEU A 89 -3.84 1.44 2.45
C LEU A 89 -4.34 0.96 1.07
N ALA A 90 -5.07 1.80 0.35
CA ALA A 90 -5.56 1.47 -0.99
C ALA A 90 -4.41 1.17 -1.95
N HIS A 91 -3.33 1.96 -1.95
CA HIS A 91 -2.12 1.67 -2.73
C HIS A 91 -1.56 0.28 -2.41
N ILE A 92 -1.31 -0.01 -1.12
CA ILE A 92 -0.70 -1.28 -0.73
C ILE A 92 -1.61 -2.47 -1.08
N PHE A 93 -2.93 -2.36 -0.87
CA PHE A 93 -3.86 -3.44 -1.23
C PHE A 93 -3.94 -3.65 -2.74
N LEU A 94 -3.92 -2.58 -3.54
CA LEU A 94 -3.86 -2.68 -5.00
C LEU A 94 -2.58 -3.41 -5.45
N ASP A 95 -1.43 -3.02 -4.91
CA ASP A 95 -0.15 -3.68 -5.16
C ASP A 95 -0.21 -5.19 -4.88
N ARG A 96 -0.75 -5.56 -3.72
CA ARG A 96 -0.83 -6.95 -3.27
C ARG A 96 -1.84 -7.76 -4.09
N ALA A 97 -2.92 -7.13 -4.55
CA ALA A 97 -3.86 -7.72 -5.49
C ALA A 97 -3.21 -8.04 -6.85
N LEU A 98 -2.30 -7.17 -7.31
CA LEU A 98 -1.50 -7.35 -8.54
C LEU A 98 -0.30 -8.29 -8.34
N GLY A 99 -0.05 -8.74 -7.11
CA GLY A 99 1.02 -9.67 -6.77
C GLY A 99 2.37 -9.00 -6.48
N TYR A 100 2.41 -7.69 -6.29
CA TYR A 100 3.55 -7.01 -5.69
C TYR A 100 3.56 -7.25 -4.18
N GLY A 101 4.74 -7.49 -3.62
CA GLY A 101 4.95 -7.80 -2.20
C GLY A 101 6.04 -6.91 -1.60
N LEU A 102 6.16 -6.91 -0.26
CA LEU A 102 7.40 -6.52 0.42
C LEU A 102 8.58 -7.29 -0.17
N LYS A 103 9.68 -6.58 -0.35
CA LYS A 103 10.88 -6.98 -1.09
C LYS A 103 11.90 -7.60 -0.16
N TYR A 104 12.52 -8.69 -0.59
CA TYR A 104 13.74 -9.18 0.05
C TYR A 104 14.97 -8.43 -0.48
N GLU A 105 16.05 -8.40 0.30
CA GLU A 105 17.27 -7.62 -0.02
C GLU A 105 18.02 -8.15 -1.24
N GLU A 106 17.84 -9.43 -1.62
CA GLU A 106 18.63 -10.06 -2.68
C GLU A 106 18.22 -9.62 -4.09
N ALA A 107 16.94 -9.29 -4.31
CA ALA A 107 16.45 -8.86 -5.62
C ALA A 107 15.09 -8.15 -5.55
N PHE A 108 14.89 -7.14 -6.39
CA PHE A 108 13.59 -6.45 -6.54
C PHE A 108 12.45 -7.38 -6.97
N SER A 109 12.76 -8.45 -7.70
CA SER A 109 11.78 -9.45 -8.14
C SER A 109 11.31 -10.37 -7.02
N LYS A 110 12.07 -10.51 -5.92
CA LYS A 110 11.73 -11.44 -4.85
C LYS A 110 10.87 -10.75 -3.80
N THR A 111 9.68 -11.28 -3.59
CA THR A 111 8.73 -10.77 -2.60
C THR A 111 8.16 -11.89 -1.74
N HIS A 112 7.59 -11.54 -0.60
CA HIS A 112 6.90 -12.51 0.27
C HIS A 112 5.67 -13.18 -0.38
N LEU A 113 5.09 -12.60 -1.44
CA LEU A 113 3.95 -13.19 -2.15
C LEU A 113 4.39 -14.10 -3.31
N GLN A 114 5.43 -13.67 -4.03
CA GLN A 114 5.96 -14.38 -5.18
C GLN A 114 7.31 -13.83 -5.64
N GLN A 115 7.97 -14.60 -6.49
CA GLN A 115 9.01 -14.10 -7.37
C GLN A 115 8.35 -13.57 -8.65
N ILE A 116 8.55 -12.29 -8.92
CA ILE A 116 8.16 -11.60 -10.16
C ILE A 116 9.22 -11.95 -11.20
N ALA A 117 8.82 -12.62 -12.28
CA ALA A 117 9.73 -12.99 -13.37
C ALA A 117 10.09 -11.79 -14.24
#